data_AF-A0A0F9JIT3-F1
#
_entry.id   AF-A0A0F9JIT3-F1
#
_cell.length_a   1.000
_cell.length_b   1.000
_cell.length_c   1.000
_cell.angle_alpha   90.00
_cell.angle_beta   90.00
_cell.angle_gamma   90.00
#
_symmetry.space_group_name_H-M   'P 1'
#
loop_
_entity.id
_entity.type
_entity.pdbx_description
1 polymer ?
#
loop_
_entity_poly.entity_id
_entity_poly.type
_entity_poly.pdbx_seq_one_letter_code
_entity_poly.pdbx_strand_id
1 'polypeptide(L)'
;MKNQKKKLKNFSVKSRTNTHILHYQLNGISKTYEWRNEIFTKSLEIDYKVILACTERYNSDKPLSKIKEQLTEICFAQSLMRVGMFAKHLPFKENFEVILDWPDGSNPKPFNREYFRAYNFGKSSSGVNYFSGPLINLGFNDSLYFAKSTHSAVLQFADLVIGAAKDFILKSIHNHKYSLGHDLTSIILPKYQGYPNKIIEYGMNFAPKKSDCYAKIQQEINNNVA
;
A
#
# COMPACT_ATOMS: atom_id res chain seq x y z
N MET A 1 13.06 -23.87 -64.32
CA MET A 1 12.64 -23.93 -62.90
C MET A 1 13.68 -24.71 -62.10
N LYS A 2 14.50 -24.02 -61.29
CA LYS A 2 15.55 -24.65 -60.46
C LYS A 2 14.96 -25.03 -59.10
N ASN A 3 14.88 -26.33 -58.82
CA ASN A 3 14.49 -26.89 -57.52
C ASN A 3 15.59 -26.65 -56.46
N GLN A 4 15.26 -25.90 -55.41
CA GLN A 4 16.10 -25.75 -54.22
C GLN A 4 16.01 -27.00 -53.33
N LYS A 5 17.10 -27.76 -53.21
CA LYS A 5 17.30 -28.76 -52.16
C LYS A 5 17.64 -28.05 -50.84
N LYS A 6 16.72 -28.05 -49.88
CA LYS A 6 16.93 -27.59 -48.51
C LYS A 6 17.75 -28.65 -47.74
N LYS A 7 19.00 -28.34 -47.37
CA LYS A 7 19.79 -29.10 -46.40
C LYS A 7 19.20 -28.89 -44.99
N LEU A 8 18.68 -29.95 -44.38
CA LEU A 8 18.40 -30.01 -42.95
C LEU A 8 19.74 -30.05 -42.19
N LYS A 9 20.08 -28.97 -41.48
CA LYS A 9 21.12 -28.97 -40.46
C LYS A 9 20.49 -29.46 -39.16
N ASN A 10 20.88 -30.64 -38.70
CA ASN A 10 20.62 -31.09 -37.34
C ASN A 10 21.39 -30.19 -36.36
N PHE A 11 20.67 -29.30 -35.68
CA PHE A 11 21.18 -28.60 -34.50
C PHE A 11 20.89 -29.45 -33.27
N SER A 12 21.91 -30.14 -32.78
CA SER A 12 21.93 -30.70 -31.44
C SER A 12 22.09 -29.54 -30.44
N VAL A 13 21.01 -29.18 -29.76
CA VAL A 13 21.06 -28.27 -28.61
C VAL A 13 21.34 -29.13 -27.39
N LYS A 14 22.60 -29.10 -26.93
CA LYS A 14 22.97 -29.63 -25.60
C LYS A 14 22.22 -28.81 -24.54
N SER A 15 21.19 -29.41 -23.93
CA SER A 15 20.51 -28.87 -22.75
C SER A 15 21.38 -29.07 -21.49
N ARG A 16 22.29 -28.12 -21.23
CA ARG A 16 22.99 -28.01 -19.95
C ARG A 16 23.06 -26.56 -19.50
N THR A 17 21.89 -25.96 -19.34
CA THR A 17 21.72 -24.69 -18.65
C THR A 17 20.25 -24.55 -18.29
N ASN A 18 19.89 -24.85 -17.03
CA ASN A 18 18.76 -24.21 -16.33
C ASN A 18 18.51 -24.70 -14.90
N THR A 19 19.18 -25.74 -14.41
CA THR A 19 18.88 -26.24 -13.04
C THR A 19 19.42 -25.31 -11.95
N HIS A 20 20.65 -24.77 -12.09
CA HIS A 20 21.24 -23.88 -11.08
C HIS A 20 20.63 -22.48 -11.00
N ILE A 21 20.15 -21.93 -12.13
CA ILE A 21 19.48 -20.61 -12.16
C ILE A 21 18.09 -20.72 -11.54
N LEU A 22 17.34 -21.77 -11.86
CA LEU A 22 16.07 -22.08 -11.19
C LEU A 22 16.27 -22.33 -9.70
N HIS A 23 17.31 -23.06 -9.29
CA HIS A 23 17.57 -23.32 -7.88
C HIS A 23 17.95 -22.06 -7.09
N TYR A 24 18.71 -21.12 -7.68
CA TYR A 24 19.03 -19.83 -7.05
C TYR A 24 17.82 -18.89 -6.98
N GLN A 25 16.99 -18.86 -8.02
CA GLN A 25 15.75 -18.08 -8.02
C GLN A 25 14.74 -18.65 -7.01
N LEU A 26 14.58 -19.97 -6.95
CA LEU A 26 13.68 -20.64 -5.99
C LEU A 26 14.21 -20.55 -4.54
N ASN A 27 15.52 -20.67 -4.31
CA ASN A 27 16.14 -20.48 -3.00
C ASN A 27 16.13 -19.00 -2.54
N GLY A 28 16.24 -18.05 -3.47
CA GLY A 28 16.09 -16.63 -3.16
C GLY A 28 14.64 -16.26 -2.83
N ILE A 29 13.67 -16.85 -3.53
CA ILE A 29 12.23 -16.62 -3.30
C ILE A 29 11.77 -17.23 -1.98
N SER A 30 12.19 -18.46 -1.65
CA SER A 30 11.88 -19.09 -0.35
C SER A 30 12.48 -18.32 0.82
N LYS A 31 13.77 -17.96 0.74
CA LYS A 31 14.41 -17.12 1.77
C LYS A 31 13.73 -15.77 1.91
N THR A 32 13.29 -15.17 0.80
CA THR A 32 12.59 -13.87 0.85
C THR A 32 11.20 -13.94 1.46
N TYR A 33 10.52 -15.07 1.30
CA TYR A 33 9.28 -15.34 2.01
C TYR A 33 9.51 -15.47 3.52
N GLU A 34 10.47 -16.32 3.91
CA GLU A 34 10.74 -16.66 5.31
C GLU A 34 10.98 -15.41 6.17
N TRP A 35 11.87 -14.50 5.75
CA TRP A 35 12.15 -13.30 6.55
C TRP A 35 10.97 -12.32 6.59
N ARG A 36 10.20 -12.19 5.50
CA ARG A 36 9.01 -11.33 5.50
C ARG A 36 7.94 -11.88 6.43
N ASN A 37 7.73 -13.19 6.38
CA ASN A 37 6.80 -13.87 7.29
C ASN A 37 7.23 -13.68 8.75
N GLU A 38 8.52 -13.84 9.04
CA GLU A 38 9.07 -13.60 10.38
C GLU A 38 8.85 -12.14 10.83
N ILE A 39 9.13 -11.15 9.97
CA ILE A 39 8.91 -9.73 10.29
C ILE A 39 7.43 -9.46 10.60
N PHE A 40 6.50 -9.93 9.78
CA PHE A 40 5.06 -9.70 9.99
C PHE A 40 4.53 -10.42 11.22
N THR A 41 5.07 -11.62 11.52
CA THR A 41 4.70 -12.35 12.73
C THR A 41 5.19 -11.61 13.97
N LYS A 42 6.47 -11.22 14.00
CA LYS A 42 7.06 -10.47 15.11
C LYS A 42 6.45 -9.09 15.29
N SER A 43 6.01 -8.44 14.21
CA SER A 43 5.39 -7.13 14.33
C SER A 43 4.10 -7.19 15.16
N LEU A 44 3.41 -8.34 15.24
CA LEU A 44 2.20 -8.48 16.06
C LEU A 44 2.41 -8.12 17.54
N GLU A 45 3.65 -8.20 18.04
CA GLU A 45 4.02 -7.83 19.42
C GLU A 45 4.18 -6.32 19.62
N ILE A 46 4.31 -5.54 18.53
CA ILE A 46 4.51 -4.09 18.55
C ILE A 46 3.15 -3.38 18.55
N ASP A 47 3.00 -2.30 19.32
CA ASP A 47 1.79 -1.46 19.27
C ASP A 47 1.82 -0.55 18.03
N TYR A 48 1.01 -0.88 17.03
CA TYR A 48 0.79 -0.05 15.85
C TYR A 48 -0.59 -0.32 15.25
N LYS A 49 -1.04 0.61 14.41
CA LYS A 49 -2.23 0.47 13.59
C LYS A 49 -1.92 0.69 12.12
N VAL A 50 -2.55 -0.10 11.26
CA VAL A 50 -2.50 0.06 9.81
C VAL A 50 -3.74 0.84 9.35
N ILE A 51 -3.48 1.92 8.62
CA ILE A 51 -4.47 2.69 7.89
C ILE A 51 -3.99 2.81 6.45
N LEU A 52 -4.77 2.30 5.51
CA LEU A 52 -4.47 2.27 4.08
C LEU A 52 -5.55 3.05 3.31
N ALA A 53 -5.14 3.81 2.31
CA ALA A 53 -6.04 4.37 1.31
C ALA A 53 -5.70 3.84 -0.08
N CYS A 54 -6.72 3.34 -0.77
CA CYS A 54 -6.65 2.83 -2.11
C CYS A 54 -7.71 3.52 -2.97
N THR A 55 -7.31 3.96 -4.15
CA THR A 55 -8.21 4.57 -5.13
C THR A 55 -8.10 3.79 -6.44
N GLU A 56 -9.23 3.25 -6.88
CA GLU A 56 -9.38 2.68 -8.21
C GLU A 56 -9.36 3.80 -9.23
N ARG A 57 -8.52 3.64 -10.24
CA ARG A 57 -8.48 4.54 -11.39
C ARG A 57 -9.40 4.00 -12.47
N TYR A 58 -10.42 4.77 -12.83
CA TYR A 58 -11.23 4.49 -14.01
C TYR A 58 -10.41 4.62 -15.30
N ASN A 59 -10.82 3.86 -16.32
CA ASN A 59 -10.29 3.97 -17.67
C ASN A 59 -10.37 5.42 -18.14
N SER A 60 -9.22 5.96 -18.56
CA SER A 60 -9.09 7.35 -19.00
C SER A 60 -7.94 7.47 -19.96
N ASP A 61 -8.14 8.27 -21.01
CA ASP A 61 -7.12 8.59 -22.02
C ASP A 61 -5.96 9.43 -21.45
N LYS A 62 -6.15 10.05 -20.27
CA LYS A 62 -5.10 10.83 -19.62
C LYS A 62 -3.98 9.91 -19.13
N PRO A 63 -2.71 10.11 -19.51
CA PRO A 63 -1.61 9.29 -18.99
C PRO A 63 -1.51 9.35 -17.47
N LEU A 64 -1.11 8.25 -16.81
CA LEU A 64 -0.94 8.20 -15.35
C LEU A 64 0.01 9.30 -14.86
N SER A 65 1.08 9.56 -15.61
CA SER A 65 2.06 10.60 -15.31
C SER A 65 1.47 12.02 -15.21
N LYS A 66 0.35 12.29 -15.89
CA LYS A 66 -0.33 13.60 -15.87
C LYS A 66 -1.26 13.78 -14.67
N ILE A 67 -1.68 12.68 -14.03
CA ILE A 67 -2.62 12.71 -12.90
C ILE A 67 -2.02 12.12 -11.61
N LYS A 68 -0.78 11.62 -11.65
CA LYS A 68 -0.09 10.99 -10.50
C LYS A 68 -0.11 11.92 -9.29
N GLU A 69 0.20 13.20 -9.48
CA GLU A 69 0.19 14.20 -8.41
C GLU A 69 -1.17 14.30 -7.72
N GLN A 70 -2.26 14.37 -8.50
CA GLN A 70 -3.62 14.46 -7.99
C GLN A 70 -4.03 13.18 -7.25
N LEU A 71 -3.69 12.01 -7.79
CA LEU A 71 -3.98 10.73 -7.14
C LEU A 71 -3.22 10.58 -5.82
N THR A 72 -1.95 10.99 -5.79
CA THR A 72 -1.15 11.03 -4.57
C THR A 72 -1.78 11.92 -3.52
N GLU A 73 -2.21 13.13 -3.89
CA GLU A 73 -2.88 14.05 -2.98
C GLU A 73 -4.19 13.48 -2.43
N ILE A 74 -5.01 12.86 -3.29
CA ILE A 74 -6.27 12.22 -2.88
C ILE A 74 -6.01 11.07 -1.90
N CYS A 75 -5.07 10.17 -2.21
CA CYS A 75 -4.74 9.07 -1.32
C CYS A 75 -4.18 9.56 0.01
N PHE A 76 -3.30 10.57 -0.01
CA PHE A 76 -2.76 11.16 1.20
C PHE A 76 -3.86 11.81 2.06
N ALA A 77 -4.75 12.60 1.45
CA ALA A 77 -5.91 13.19 2.14
C ALA A 77 -6.79 12.11 2.80
N GLN A 78 -7.10 11.04 2.08
CA GLN A 78 -7.94 9.95 2.60
C GLN A 78 -7.31 9.19 3.77
N SER A 79 -5.99 9.00 3.74
CA SER A 79 -5.23 8.43 4.86
C SER A 79 -5.19 9.40 6.03
N LEU A 80 -4.87 10.67 5.79
CA LEU A 80 -4.72 11.69 6.82
C LEU A 80 -6.03 11.98 7.55
N MET A 81 -7.18 11.96 6.86
CA MET A 81 -8.51 12.04 7.48
C MET A 81 -8.74 10.92 8.50
N ARG A 82 -8.29 9.69 8.20
CA ARG A 82 -8.44 8.53 9.09
C ARG A 82 -7.45 8.55 10.22
N VAL A 83 -6.22 8.98 9.96
CA VAL A 83 -5.21 9.22 11.00
C VAL A 83 -5.71 10.28 11.99
N GLY A 84 -6.26 11.41 11.51
CA GLY A 84 -6.88 12.42 12.37
C GLY A 84 -8.07 11.86 13.17
N MET A 85 -8.91 11.03 12.54
CA MET A 85 -10.00 10.36 13.25
C MET A 85 -9.51 9.36 14.30
N PHE A 86 -8.43 8.63 14.02
CA PHE A 86 -7.80 7.73 14.99
C PHE A 86 -7.24 8.53 16.18
N ALA A 87 -6.45 9.57 15.91
CA ALA A 87 -5.86 10.45 16.92
C ALA A 87 -6.91 11.12 17.81
N LYS A 88 -8.06 11.51 17.25
CA LYS A 88 -9.19 12.09 18.02
C LYS A 88 -9.71 11.17 19.13
N HIS A 89 -9.58 9.85 18.98
CA HIS A 89 -10.06 8.87 19.95
C HIS A 89 -8.95 8.30 20.84
N LEU A 90 -7.70 8.76 20.68
CA LEU A 90 -6.63 8.39 21.60
C LEU A 90 -6.78 9.14 22.93
N PRO A 91 -6.37 8.52 24.06
CA PRO A 91 -6.45 9.15 25.37
C PRO A 91 -5.42 10.28 25.55
N PHE A 92 -4.45 10.41 24.65
CA PHE A 92 -3.42 11.45 24.65
C PHE A 92 -3.46 12.27 23.35
N LYS A 93 -3.03 13.53 23.43
CA LYS A 93 -3.04 14.50 22.32
C LYS A 93 -1.75 15.31 22.25
N GLU A 94 -0.62 14.63 22.27
CA GLU A 94 0.68 15.31 22.37
C GLU A 94 1.63 14.82 21.28
N ASN A 95 2.16 15.78 20.52
CA ASN A 95 3.28 15.64 19.60
C ASN A 95 3.12 14.55 18.53
N PHE A 96 1.98 14.52 17.81
CA PHE A 96 1.85 13.65 16.65
C PHE A 96 2.71 14.14 15.49
N GLU A 97 3.63 13.29 15.07
CA GLU A 97 4.49 13.53 13.91
C GLU A 97 3.96 12.76 12.70
N VAL A 98 3.94 13.42 11.54
CA VAL A 98 3.64 12.77 10.26
C VAL A 98 4.92 12.71 9.45
N ILE A 99 5.47 11.51 9.37
CA ILE A 99 6.71 11.20 8.67
C ILE A 99 6.37 10.49 7.35
N LEU A 100 6.86 11.03 6.25
CA LEU A 100 6.66 10.50 4.90
C LEU A 100 8.01 10.07 4.31
N ASP A 101 7.98 9.07 3.43
CA ASP A 101 9.12 8.81 2.56
C ASP A 101 9.32 9.98 1.60
N TRP A 102 10.58 10.21 1.21
CA TRP A 102 10.91 11.32 0.34
C TRP A 102 10.20 11.17 -1.02
N PRO A 103 9.46 12.19 -1.49
CA PRO A 103 8.59 12.03 -2.65
C PRO A 103 9.36 11.77 -3.93
N ASP A 104 8.81 10.88 -4.76
CA ASP A 104 9.28 10.65 -6.13
C ASP A 104 9.40 11.97 -6.92
N GLY A 105 10.56 12.19 -7.55
CA GLY A 105 10.82 13.42 -8.30
C GLY A 105 10.99 14.67 -7.43
N SER A 106 11.16 14.49 -6.11
CA SER A 106 11.43 15.55 -5.14
C SER A 106 10.37 16.67 -5.11
N ASN A 107 9.12 16.34 -5.41
CA ASN A 107 8.00 17.29 -5.34
C ASN A 107 7.11 17.04 -4.10
N PRO A 108 7.34 17.75 -2.98
CA PRO A 108 6.55 17.58 -1.75
C PRO A 108 5.22 18.35 -1.77
N LYS A 109 4.95 19.17 -2.81
CA LYS A 109 3.79 20.07 -2.87
C LYS A 109 2.44 19.38 -2.59
N PRO A 110 2.15 18.17 -3.08
CA PRO A 110 0.86 17.53 -2.85
C PRO A 110 0.61 17.26 -1.36
N PHE A 111 1.65 16.77 -0.67
CA PHE A 111 1.60 16.46 0.75
C PHE A 111 1.53 17.75 1.57
N ASN A 112 2.40 18.73 1.29
CA ASN A 112 2.45 19.99 2.02
C ASN A 112 1.14 20.79 1.90
N ARG A 113 0.55 20.85 0.69
CA ARG A 113 -0.72 21.55 0.45
C ARG A 113 -1.87 20.92 1.23
N GLU A 114 -2.00 19.60 1.16
CA GLU A 114 -3.03 18.87 1.89
C GLU A 114 -2.84 19.02 3.39
N TYR A 115 -1.61 18.80 3.89
CA TYR A 115 -1.32 18.87 5.32
C TYR A 115 -1.56 20.26 5.89
N PHE A 116 -1.13 21.33 5.20
CA PHE A 116 -1.40 22.70 5.62
C PHE A 116 -2.90 22.97 5.79
N ARG A 117 -3.72 22.48 4.86
CA ARG A 117 -5.18 22.66 4.91
C ARG A 117 -5.82 21.83 6.03
N ALA A 118 -5.41 20.58 6.17
CA ALA A 118 -5.89 19.68 7.22
C ALA A 118 -5.53 20.20 8.62
N TYR A 119 -4.29 20.67 8.79
CA TYR A 119 -3.75 21.18 10.04
C TYR A 119 -4.48 22.43 10.51
N ASN A 120 -4.56 23.47 9.67
CA ASN A 120 -5.11 24.77 10.07
C ASN A 120 -6.65 24.80 10.04
N PHE A 121 -7.27 24.15 9.05
CA PHE A 121 -8.70 24.33 8.77
C PHE A 121 -9.53 23.07 8.97
N GLY A 122 -8.91 21.90 9.17
CA GLY A 122 -9.64 20.63 9.23
C GLY A 122 -10.35 20.32 7.92
N LYS A 123 -9.73 20.62 6.79
CA LYS A 123 -10.27 20.38 5.45
C LYS A 123 -9.19 19.88 4.51
N SER A 124 -9.59 19.09 3.51
CA SER A 124 -8.70 18.75 2.41
C SER A 124 -8.46 19.96 1.51
N SER A 125 -7.43 19.87 0.67
CA SER A 125 -7.17 20.82 -0.41
C SER A 125 -8.34 20.96 -1.39
N SER A 126 -9.13 19.89 -1.54
CA SER A 126 -10.37 19.86 -2.32
C SER A 126 -11.62 20.35 -1.56
N GLY A 127 -11.47 20.81 -0.31
CA GLY A 127 -12.55 21.40 0.48
C GLY A 127 -13.41 20.42 1.28
N VAL A 128 -13.03 19.13 1.35
CA VAL A 128 -13.75 18.11 2.13
C VAL A 128 -13.41 18.29 3.62
N ASN A 129 -14.42 18.40 4.47
CA ASN A 129 -14.23 18.55 5.91
C ASN A 129 -13.68 17.26 6.54
N TYR A 130 -12.70 17.40 7.42
CA TYR A 130 -12.21 16.34 8.28
C TYR A 130 -13.16 16.19 9.46
N PHE A 131 -13.72 14.99 9.67
CA PHE A 131 -14.55 14.71 10.85
C PHE A 131 -13.80 14.81 12.18
N SER A 132 -12.47 14.79 12.12
CA SER A 132 -11.60 15.00 13.26
C SER A 132 -11.49 16.49 13.65
N GLY A 133 -11.89 17.41 12.78
CA GLY A 133 -11.56 18.82 12.87
C GLY A 133 -10.10 19.11 12.48
N PRO A 134 -9.62 20.35 12.69
CA PRO A 134 -8.24 20.75 12.44
C PRO A 134 -7.22 19.88 13.21
N LEU A 135 -6.14 19.45 12.55
CA LEU A 135 -5.14 18.58 13.19
C LEU A 135 -4.38 19.28 14.32
N ILE A 136 -4.26 20.61 14.28
CA ILE A 136 -3.68 21.40 15.37
C ILE A 136 -4.40 21.15 16.71
N ASN A 137 -5.71 20.94 16.68
CA ASN A 137 -6.52 20.68 17.88
C ASN A 137 -6.36 19.25 18.42
N LEU A 138 -5.58 18.41 17.72
CA LEU A 138 -5.29 17.03 18.07
C LEU A 138 -3.84 16.83 18.51
N GLY A 139 -3.02 17.88 18.55
CA GLY A 139 -1.62 17.81 18.96
C GLY A 139 -0.65 17.38 17.86
N PHE A 140 -1.03 17.51 16.59
CA PHE A 140 -0.10 17.31 15.48
C PHE A 140 0.92 18.44 15.39
N ASN A 141 2.10 18.16 14.85
CA ASN A 141 3.08 19.20 14.52
C ASN A 141 2.64 20.01 13.29
N ASP A 142 3.11 21.24 13.16
CA ASP A 142 2.73 22.18 12.10
C ASP A 142 3.27 21.81 10.71
N SER A 143 4.17 20.83 10.64
CA SER A 143 4.91 20.47 9.44
C SER A 143 5.03 18.96 9.27
N LEU A 144 5.20 18.55 8.01
CA LEU A 144 5.54 17.18 7.63
C LEU A 144 7.04 16.97 7.74
N TYR A 145 7.42 15.77 8.19
CA TYR A 145 8.80 15.31 8.12
C TYR A 145 8.97 14.40 6.91
N PHE A 146 10.06 14.58 6.17
CA PHE A 146 10.43 13.70 5.08
C PHE A 146 11.73 13.00 5.45
N ALA A 147 11.74 11.67 5.35
CA ALA A 147 12.91 10.84 5.55
C ALA A 147 13.08 9.92 4.33
N LYS A 148 14.27 9.32 4.18
CA LYS A 148 14.45 8.24 3.20
C LYS A 148 14.18 6.91 3.89
N SER A 149 13.41 6.04 3.24
CA SER A 149 13.17 4.66 3.68
C SER A 149 14.48 3.91 4.00
N THR A 150 15.56 4.14 3.25
CA THR A 150 16.88 3.53 3.52
C THR A 150 17.47 3.83 4.90
N HIS A 151 16.96 4.85 5.61
CA HIS A 151 17.45 5.27 6.92
C HIS A 151 16.38 5.17 8.02
N SER A 152 15.20 4.61 7.74
CA SER A 152 14.11 4.47 8.70
C SER A 152 13.49 3.07 8.66
N ALA A 153 13.67 2.31 9.74
CA ALA A 153 13.08 0.99 9.90
C ALA A 153 11.53 1.04 9.85
N VAL A 154 10.93 2.12 10.36
CA VAL A 154 9.48 2.34 10.33
C VAL A 154 9.00 2.52 8.90
N LEU A 155 9.70 3.31 8.09
CA LEU A 155 9.34 3.50 6.68
C LEU A 155 9.57 2.22 5.86
N GLN A 156 10.65 1.47 6.13
CA GLN A 156 10.86 0.16 5.50
C GLN A 156 9.75 -0.83 5.83
N PHE A 157 9.30 -0.85 7.08
CA PHE A 157 8.18 -1.68 7.48
C PHE A 157 6.87 -1.22 6.82
N ALA A 158 6.63 0.09 6.73
CA ALA A 158 5.49 0.64 6.00
C ALA A 158 5.51 0.23 4.51
N ASP A 159 6.67 0.24 3.85
CA ASP A 159 6.83 -0.24 2.46
C ASP A 159 6.48 -1.73 2.32
N LEU A 160 6.89 -2.55 3.28
CA LEU A 160 6.52 -3.98 3.32
C LEU A 160 5.01 -4.16 3.46
N VAL A 161 4.38 -3.41 4.36
CA VAL A 161 2.91 -3.43 4.57
C VAL A 161 2.17 -2.98 3.31
N ILE A 162 2.59 -1.89 2.68
CA ILE A 162 2.00 -1.39 1.42
C ILE A 162 2.17 -2.41 0.29
N GLY A 163 3.36 -3.02 0.18
CA GLY A 163 3.64 -4.06 -0.81
C GLY A 163 2.76 -5.29 -0.63
N ALA A 164 2.62 -5.77 0.61
CA ALA A 164 1.75 -6.89 0.95
C ALA A 164 0.27 -6.57 0.67
N ALA A 165 -0.21 -5.41 1.12
CA ALA A 165 -1.58 -4.97 0.93
C ALA A 165 -1.95 -4.79 -0.54
N LYS A 166 -1.03 -4.26 -1.35
CA LYS A 166 -1.22 -4.13 -2.80
C LYS A 166 -1.43 -5.51 -3.45
N ASP A 167 -0.60 -6.48 -3.11
CA ASP A 167 -0.70 -7.84 -3.66
C ASP A 167 -1.99 -8.54 -3.17
N PHE A 168 -2.36 -8.38 -1.89
CA PHE A 168 -3.65 -8.81 -1.34
C PHE A 168 -4.84 -8.24 -2.14
N ILE A 169 -4.85 -6.93 -2.38
CA ILE A 169 -5.92 -6.25 -3.15
C ILE A 169 -5.97 -6.77 -4.60
N LEU A 170 -4.82 -6.87 -5.28
CA LEU A 170 -4.77 -7.33 -6.66
C LEU A 170 -5.22 -8.80 -6.79
N LYS A 171 -4.82 -9.68 -5.86
CA LYS A 171 -5.31 -11.05 -5.78
C LYS A 171 -6.83 -11.08 -5.63
N SER A 172 -7.38 -10.26 -4.74
CA SER A 172 -8.83 -10.17 -4.48
C SER A 172 -9.61 -9.72 -5.72
N ILE A 173 -9.08 -8.77 -6.49
CA ILE A 173 -9.76 -8.24 -7.68
C ILE A 173 -9.69 -9.23 -8.85
N HIS A 174 -8.53 -9.86 -9.05
CA HIS A 174 -8.22 -10.66 -10.24
C HIS A 174 -8.29 -12.19 -10.02
N ASN A 175 -8.64 -12.65 -8.81
CA ASN A 175 -8.73 -14.07 -8.44
C ASN A 175 -7.44 -14.86 -8.73
N HIS A 176 -6.27 -14.28 -8.41
CA HIS A 176 -5.00 -14.99 -8.53
C HIS A 176 -4.93 -16.16 -7.52
N LYS A 177 -4.42 -17.31 -7.96
CA LYS A 177 -4.36 -18.54 -7.14
C LYS A 177 -3.47 -18.41 -5.90
N TYR A 178 -2.35 -17.70 -6.03
CA TYR A 178 -1.37 -17.55 -4.96
C TYR A 178 -0.85 -16.11 -4.94
N SER A 179 -0.63 -15.57 -3.74
CA SER A 179 -0.11 -14.23 -3.53
C SER A 179 0.58 -14.20 -2.17
N LEU A 180 1.87 -13.90 -2.18
CA LEU A 180 2.67 -13.76 -0.97
C LEU A 180 2.11 -12.64 -0.07
N GLY A 181 1.78 -11.50 -0.67
CA GLY A 181 1.26 -10.37 0.10
C GLY A 181 -0.12 -10.64 0.67
N HIS A 182 -0.88 -11.59 0.11
CA HIS A 182 -2.12 -12.04 0.71
C HIS A 182 -1.90 -12.73 2.05
N ASP A 183 -0.98 -13.70 2.11
CA ASP A 183 -0.64 -14.40 3.35
C ASP A 183 -0.12 -13.40 4.40
N LEU A 184 0.80 -12.52 4.00
CA LEU A 184 1.40 -11.51 4.89
C LEU A 184 0.35 -10.50 5.40
N THR A 185 -0.54 -10.03 4.53
CA THR A 185 -1.62 -9.11 4.95
C THR A 185 -2.55 -9.77 5.94
N SER A 186 -2.87 -11.05 5.72
CA SER A 186 -3.75 -11.83 6.59
C SER A 186 -3.18 -11.96 8.01
N ILE A 187 -1.86 -12.16 8.14
CA ILE A 187 -1.17 -12.19 9.45
C ILE A 187 -1.44 -10.92 10.27
N ILE A 188 -1.36 -9.74 9.63
CA ILE A 188 -1.48 -8.45 10.32
C ILE A 188 -2.87 -7.81 10.22
N LEU A 189 -3.90 -8.53 9.75
CA LEU A 189 -5.28 -8.05 9.77
C LEU A 189 -5.70 -7.50 11.15
N PRO A 190 -5.36 -8.15 12.29
CA PRO A 190 -5.64 -7.60 13.63
C PRO A 190 -5.06 -6.22 13.92
N LYS A 191 -4.05 -5.79 13.16
CA LYS A 191 -3.41 -4.46 13.29
C LYS A 191 -4.09 -3.40 12.42
N TYR A 192 -4.96 -3.76 11.48
CA TYR A 192 -5.74 -2.77 10.74
C TYR A 192 -6.74 -2.09 11.68
N GLN A 193 -6.86 -0.76 11.54
CA GLN A 193 -7.81 -0.01 12.36
C GLN A 193 -9.25 -0.48 12.09
N GLY A 194 -10.02 -0.68 13.16
CA GLY A 194 -11.40 -1.15 13.06
C GLY A 194 -11.54 -2.68 12.93
N TYR A 195 -10.45 -3.45 12.93
CA TYR A 195 -10.54 -4.91 13.09
C TYR A 195 -11.35 -5.26 14.36
N PRO A 196 -12.22 -6.31 14.32
CA PRO A 196 -12.54 -7.14 13.16
C PRO A 196 -13.59 -6.54 12.22
N ASN A 197 -14.51 -5.70 12.74
CA ASN A 197 -15.80 -5.45 12.08
C ASN A 197 -15.84 -4.26 11.13
N LYS A 198 -14.87 -3.35 11.20
CA LYS A 198 -14.91 -2.05 10.51
C LYS A 198 -13.62 -1.72 9.77
N ILE A 199 -12.89 -2.73 9.31
CA ILE A 199 -11.62 -2.55 8.59
C ILE A 199 -11.80 -1.68 7.35
N ILE A 200 -12.78 -1.97 6.48
CA ILE A 200 -13.01 -1.20 5.23
C ILE A 200 -13.34 0.29 5.48
N GLU A 201 -13.86 0.64 6.66
CA GLU A 201 -14.22 2.02 6.95
C GLU A 201 -13.05 2.80 7.57
N TYR A 202 -12.37 2.17 8.53
CA TYR A 202 -11.36 2.84 9.36
C TYR A 202 -9.92 2.46 9.01
N GLY A 203 -9.65 1.20 8.68
CA GLY A 203 -8.30 0.67 8.43
C GLY A 203 -7.92 0.57 6.96
N MET A 204 -8.87 0.38 6.04
CA MET A 204 -8.61 0.26 4.61
C MET A 204 -9.69 0.97 3.82
N ASN A 205 -9.42 2.19 3.37
CA ASN A 205 -10.30 2.88 2.45
C ASN A 205 -10.11 2.36 1.04
N PHE A 206 -11.21 1.98 0.39
CA PHE A 206 -11.22 1.77 -1.05
C PHE A 206 -12.28 2.66 -1.70
N ALA A 207 -11.85 3.50 -2.63
CA ALA A 207 -12.72 4.35 -3.43
C ALA A 207 -12.65 3.94 -4.90
N PRO A 208 -13.79 3.89 -5.62
CA PRO A 208 -15.16 4.21 -5.20
C PRO A 208 -15.84 3.06 -4.44
N LYS A 209 -16.76 3.36 -3.53
CA LYS A 209 -17.51 2.34 -2.77
C LYS A 209 -18.50 1.50 -3.61
N LYS A 210 -18.83 1.96 -4.82
CA LYS A 210 -19.83 1.34 -5.70
C LYS A 210 -19.21 0.42 -6.75
N SER A 211 -17.89 0.24 -6.78
CA SER A 211 -17.28 -0.64 -7.78
C SER A 211 -17.32 -2.10 -7.35
N ASP A 212 -17.29 -2.99 -8.35
CA ASP A 212 -17.15 -4.44 -8.13
C ASP A 212 -15.84 -4.76 -7.40
N CYS A 213 -14.79 -3.97 -7.62
CA CYS A 213 -13.51 -4.09 -6.91
C CYS A 213 -13.69 -3.89 -5.39
N TYR A 214 -14.49 -2.90 -4.98
CA TYR A 214 -14.80 -2.68 -3.56
C TYR A 214 -15.47 -3.92 -2.94
N ALA A 215 -16.49 -4.47 -3.61
CA ALA A 215 -17.22 -5.63 -3.12
C ALA A 215 -16.32 -6.86 -2.95
N LYS A 216 -15.43 -7.11 -3.92
CA LYS A 216 -14.45 -8.21 -3.86
C LYS A 216 -13.46 -8.06 -2.71
N ILE A 217 -12.92 -6.86 -2.50
CA ILE A 217 -11.98 -6.60 -1.38
C ILE A 217 -12.69 -6.77 -0.04
N GLN A 218 -13.92 -6.25 0.08
CA GLN A 218 -14.72 -6.41 1.30
C GLN A 218 -14.99 -7.90 1.61
N GLN A 219 -15.37 -8.67 0.59
CA GLN A 219 -15.57 -10.12 0.74
C GLN A 219 -14.27 -10.82 1.17
N GLU A 220 -13.13 -10.49 0.54
CA GLU A 220 -11.85 -11.09 0.91
C GLU A 220 -11.47 -10.79 2.36
N ILE A 221 -11.66 -9.55 2.83
CA ILE A 221 -11.41 -9.21 4.23
C ILE A 221 -12.32 -10.02 5.16
N ASN A 222 -13.62 -10.10 4.86
CA ASN A 222 -14.56 -10.87 5.68
C ASN A 222 -14.18 -12.36 5.77
N ASN A 223 -13.64 -12.94 4.69
CA ASN A 223 -13.19 -14.33 4.66
C ASN A 223 -11.96 -14.59 5.56
N ASN A 224 -11.14 -13.57 5.80
CA ASN A 224 -9.88 -13.69 6.56
C ASN A 224 -9.98 -13.13 8.00
N VAL A 225 -11.14 -12.59 8.38
CA VAL A 225 -11.42 -12.12 9.75
C VAL A 225 -12.11 -13.22 10.59
N ALA A 226 -12.61 -14.28 9.94
CA ALA A 226 -13.31 -15.41 10.55
C ALA A 226 -12.43 -16.29 11.44
#